data_AF-A0A1J1LU99-F1
#
_entry.id   AF-A0A1J1LU99-F1
#
_cell.length_a   1.000
_cell.length_b   1.000
_cell.length_c   1.000
_cell.angle_alpha   90.00
_cell.angle_beta   90.00
_cell.angle_gamma   90.00
#
_symmetry.space_group_name_H-M   'P 1'
#
loop_
_entity.id
_entity.type
_entity.pdbx_description
1 polymer ?
#
loop_
_entity_poly.entity_id
_entity_poly.type
_entity_poly.pdbx_seq_one_letter_code
_entity_poly.pdbx_strand_id
1 'polypeptide(L)' 'MIVLDNGLTFEQLTLTLVNGSTQIQVNNQILATLNNVDPNLLTFDNFTTSIF' A
#
# COMPACT_ATOMS: atom_id res chain seq x y z
N MET A 1 -0.03 1.21 15.01
CA MET A 1 0.05 2.35 14.07
C MET A 1 1.39 2.27 13.37
N ILE A 2 1.38 1.85 12.10
CA ILE A 2 2.58 1.78 11.25
C ILE A 2 2.62 3.11 10.49
N VAL A 3 3.69 3.87 10.72
CA VAL A 3 3.98 5.11 9.99
C VAL A 3 4.97 4.77 8.87
N LEU A 4 4.46 4.60 7.66
CA LEU A 4 5.22 4.48 6.42
C LEU A 4 6.06 5.75 6.20
N ASP A 5 7.10 5.62 5.37
CA ASP A 5 8.02 6.72 5.07
C ASP A 5 7.26 8.01 4.72
N ASN A 6 7.76 9.13 5.26
CA ASN A 6 7.16 10.48 5.22
C ASN A 6 5.93 10.70 6.11
N GLY A 7 5.68 9.88 7.13
CA GLY A 7 4.61 10.16 8.10
C GLY A 7 3.23 9.63 7.70
N LEU A 8 3.17 8.77 6.69
CA LEU A 8 1.92 8.19 6.19
C LEU A 8 1.50 6.99 7.03
N THR A 9 0.22 6.88 7.35
CA THR A 9 -0.35 5.69 8.01
C THR A 9 -0.88 4.71 6.97
N PHE A 10 -0.99 3.43 7.32
CA PHE A 10 -1.62 2.43 6.46
C PHE A 10 -3.05 2.83 6.04
N GLU A 11 -3.79 3.49 6.94
CA GLU A 11 -5.16 3.98 6.71
C GLU A 11 -5.24 5.07 5.63
N GLN A 12 -4.13 5.72 5.30
CA GLN A 12 -4.05 6.72 4.23
C GLN A 12 -3.73 6.11 2.87
N LEU A 13 -3.45 4.79 2.80
CA LEU A 13 -3.25 4.08 1.55
C LEU A 13 -4.58 3.67 0.93
N THR A 14 -4.69 3.85 -0.39
CA THR A 14 -5.72 3.23 -1.20
C THR A 14 -5.12 2.04 -1.95
N LEU A 15 -5.69 0.85 -1.78
CA LEU A 15 -5.32 -0.37 -2.50
C LEU A 15 -6.34 -0.63 -3.60
N THR A 16 -5.94 -0.53 -4.87
CA THR A 16 -6.85 -0.70 -6.01
C THR A 16 -6.42 -1.87 -6.88
N LEU A 17 -7.38 -2.74 -7.24
CA LEU A 17 -7.15 -3.81 -8.21
C LEU A 17 -7.24 -3.25 -9.63
N VAL A 18 -6.14 -3.37 -10.39
CA VAL A 18 -6.06 -2.95 -11.80
C VAL A 18 -5.40 -4.07 -12.59
N ASN A 19 -6.11 -4.63 -13.57
CA ASN A 19 -5.60 -5.71 -14.45
C ASN A 19 -4.94 -6.88 -13.67
N GLY A 20 -5.56 -7.32 -12.57
CA GLY A 20 -5.04 -8.41 -11.74
C GLY A 20 -3.86 -8.04 -10.83
N SER A 21 -3.47 -6.77 -10.77
CA SER A 21 -2.39 -6.27 -9.90
C SER A 21 -2.94 -5.27 -8.89
N THR A 22 -2.36 -5.22 -7.70
CA THR A 22 -2.69 -4.21 -6.70
C THR A 22 -1.83 -2.98 -6.91
N GLN A 23 -2.45 -1.81 -7.07
CA GLN A 23 -1.79 -0.52 -6.98
C GLN A 23 -1.95 0.06 -5.58
N ILE A 24 -0.83 0.41 -4.96
CA ILE A 24 -0.79 1.15 -3.70
C ILE A 24 -0.72 2.64 -4.04
N GLN A 25 -1.69 3.41 -3.54
CA GLN A 25 -1.82 4.82 -3.86
C GLN A 25 -1.97 5.69 -2.61
N VAL A 26 -1.54 6.94 -2.71
CA VAL A 26 -1.82 8.01 -1.74
C VAL A 26 -2.20 9.26 -2.51
N ASN A 27 -3.32 9.90 -2.17
CA ASN A 27 -3.81 11.10 -2.87
C ASN A 27 -3.83 10.94 -4.40
N ASN A 28 -4.31 9.80 -4.89
CA ASN A 28 -4.34 9.41 -6.32
C ASN A 28 -2.97 9.29 -7.01
N GLN A 29 -1.85 9.36 -6.27
CA GLN A 29 -0.52 9.06 -6.77
C GLN A 29 -0.19 7.58 -6.52
N ILE A 30 0.27 6.88 -7.55
CA ILE A 30 0.72 5.49 -7.44
C ILE A 30 2.12 5.48 -6.79
N LEU A 31 2.23 4.78 -5.66
CA LEU A 31 3.49 4.56 -4.95
C LEU A 31 4.15 3.25 -5.38
N ALA A 32 3.35 2.19 -5.60
CA ALA A 32 3.84 0.88 -6.00
C ALA A 32 2.76 0.06 -6.73
N THR A 33 3.20 -0.92 -7.52
CA THR A 33 2.34 -1.94 -8.13
C THR A 33 2.83 -3.33 -7.73
N LEU A 34 1.93 -4.13 -7.16
CA LEU A 34 2.15 -5.52 -6.77
C LEU A 34 1.49 -6.42 -7.82
N ASN A 35 2.31 -7.07 -8.65
CA ASN A 35 1.82 -7.91 -9.74
C ASN A 35 1.15 -9.18 -9.21
N ASN A 36 -0.03 -9.51 -9.73
CA ASN A 36 -0.78 -10.72 -9.37
C ASN A 36 -1.11 -10.84 -7.87
N VAL A 37 -1.25 -9.71 -7.18
CA VAL A 37 -1.67 -9.64 -5.78
C VAL A 37 -3.06 -9.04 -5.72
N ASP A 38 -3.98 -9.70 -5.01
CA ASP A 38 -5.31 -9.18 -4.70
C ASP A 38 -5.24 -8.25 -3.48
N PRO A 39 -5.79 -7.02 -3.54
CA PRO A 39 -5.71 -6.07 -2.43
C PRO A 39 -6.43 -6.57 -1.17
N ASN A 40 -7.41 -7.48 -1.29
CA ASN A 40 -8.12 -8.05 -0.14
C ASN A 40 -7.26 -9.03 0.69
N LEU A 41 -6.12 -9.46 0.14
CA LEU A 41 -5.15 -10.29 0.84
C LEU A 41 -4.12 -9.45 1.61
N LEU A 42 -4.17 -8.12 1.46
CA LEU A 42 -3.26 -7.20 2.11
C LEU A 42 -3.93 -6.57 3.33
N THR A 43 -3.24 -6.69 4.45
CA THR A 43 -3.60 -6.10 5.75
C THR A 43 -2.42 -5.29 6.26
N PHE A 44 -2.61 -4.58 7.37
CA PHE A 44 -1.55 -3.77 7.96
C PHE A 44 -0.30 -4.62 8.30
N ASP A 45 -0.46 -5.90 8.65
CA ASP A 45 0.62 -6.82 9.01
C ASP A 45 1.54 -7.17 7.82
N ASN A 46 1.09 -6.88 6.59
CA ASN A 46 1.92 -7.07 5.39
C ASN A 46 2.86 -5.90 5.12
N PHE A 47 2.82 -4.84 5.93
CA PHE A 47 3.64 -3.66 5.79
C PHE A 47 4.57 -3.53 6.99
N THR A 48 5.83 -3.20 6.74
CA THR A 48 6.77 -2.80 7.78
C THR A 48 7.18 -1.36 7.53
N THR A 49 7.41 -0.60 8.60
CA THR A 49 8.17 0.64 8.49
C THR A 49 9.63 0.27 8.36
N SER A 50 10.39 1.00 7.54
CA SER A 50 11.84 0.88 7.51
C SER A 50 12.41 2.28 7.65
N ILE A 51 12.88 2.61 8.84
CA ILE A 51 13.57 3.88 9.11
C ILE A 51 15.04 3.67 8.73
N PHE A 52 15.45 4.28 7.62
CA PHE A 52 16.87 4.39 7.21
C PHE A 52 17.39 5.78 7.50
#